data_AF-A0A7V4N5A7-F1
#
_entry.id   AF-A0A7V4N5A7-F1
#
_cell.length_a   1.000
_cell.length_b   1.000
_cell.length_c   1.000
_cell.angle_alpha   90.00
_cell.angle_beta   90.00
_cell.angle_gamma   90.00
#
_symmetry.space_group_name_H-M   'P 1'
#
loop_
_entity.id
_entity.type
_entity.pdbx_description
1 polymer ?
#
loop_
_entity_poly.entity_id
_entity_poly.type
_entity_poly.pdbx_seq_one_letter_code
_entity_poly.pdbx_strand_id
1 'polypeptide(L)'
;MNEADRQYIHARYHAEKERGVKFFPDIIYKDAVIAFAIFILLVGLAAFVGVPDEPPADPSDATYVPRPEWYFLFLFELLKFFPGEIEFVGTVIVPGAAVLVLFLLPFFDRRRARHPLGRPWASGAMTAVVVAMIGLTVRAAATTPPQPEALGSR
;
A
#
# COMPACT_ATOMS: atom_id res chain seq x y z
N MET A 1 7.50 -1.60 -38.21
CA MET A 1 7.51 -2.97 -37.63
C MET A 1 7.64 -3.91 -38.80
N ASN A 2 8.77 -4.61 -38.88
CA ASN A 2 9.12 -5.42 -40.03
C ASN A 2 8.43 -6.79 -39.97
N GLU A 3 8.37 -7.52 -41.08
CA GLU A 3 7.74 -8.85 -41.12
C GLU A 3 8.43 -9.86 -40.18
N ALA A 4 9.76 -9.76 -40.05
CA ALA A 4 10.54 -10.53 -39.08
C ALA A 4 10.11 -10.26 -37.63
N ASP A 5 9.77 -9.01 -37.27
CA ASP A 5 9.28 -8.66 -35.93
C ASP A 5 7.91 -9.30 -35.67
N ARG A 6 7.02 -9.28 -36.67
CA ARG A 6 5.69 -9.91 -36.55
C ARG A 6 5.81 -11.40 -36.35
N GLN A 7 6.65 -12.08 -37.12
CA GLN A 7 6.88 -13.52 -37.00
C GLN A 7 7.48 -13.88 -35.64
N TYR A 8 8.44 -13.10 -35.15
CA TYR A 8 9.01 -13.27 -33.81
C TYR A 8 7.95 -13.15 -32.70
N ILE A 9 7.10 -12.10 -32.76
CA ILE A 9 6.03 -11.89 -31.76
C ILE A 9 5.01 -13.03 -31.80
N HIS A 10 4.59 -13.47 -32.99
CA HIS A 10 3.67 -14.59 -33.15
C HIS A 10 4.25 -15.90 -32.61
N ALA A 11 5.50 -16.24 -32.97
CA ALA A 11 6.16 -17.44 -32.47
C ALA A 11 6.28 -17.43 -30.94
N ARG A 12 6.65 -16.28 -30.35
CA ARG A 12 6.69 -16.11 -28.90
C ARG A 12 5.31 -16.24 -28.27
N TYR A 13 4.27 -15.65 -28.85
CA TYR A 13 2.90 -15.76 -28.35
C TYR A 13 2.43 -17.23 -28.29
N HIS A 14 2.68 -18.00 -29.35
CA HIS A 14 2.34 -19.42 -29.38
C HIS A 14 3.13 -20.22 -28.33
N ALA A 15 4.44 -20.00 -28.21
CA ALA A 15 5.27 -20.65 -27.21
C ALA A 15 4.84 -20.34 -25.76
N GLU A 16 4.47 -19.09 -25.47
CA GLU A 16 3.96 -18.68 -24.16
C GLU A 16 2.55 -19.25 -23.89
N LYS A 17 1.70 -19.36 -24.93
CA LYS A 17 0.36 -19.93 -24.80
C LYS A 17 0.40 -21.45 -24.57
N GLU A 18 1.39 -22.13 -25.14
CA GLU A 18 1.65 -23.56 -24.88
C GLU A 18 2.22 -23.80 -23.48
N ARG A 19 2.99 -22.85 -22.93
CA ARG A 19 3.51 -22.90 -21.55
C ARG A 19 2.51 -22.39 -20.50
N GLY A 20 1.54 -21.59 -20.90
CA GLY A 20 0.60 -20.91 -20.01
C GLY A 20 -0.45 -21.86 -19.41
N VAL A 21 -0.92 -21.53 -18.21
CA VAL A 21 -2.07 -22.20 -17.58
C VAL A 21 -3.38 -21.61 -18.08
N LYS A 22 -4.44 -22.42 -18.14
CA LYS A 22 -5.74 -21.94 -18.60
C LYS A 22 -6.35 -21.03 -17.54
N PHE A 23 -6.97 -19.93 -17.97
CA PHE A 23 -7.71 -19.06 -17.06
C PHE A 23 -8.81 -19.83 -16.31
N PHE A 24 -9.62 -20.58 -17.07
CA PHE A 24 -10.57 -21.55 -16.53
C PHE A 24 -10.19 -22.96 -16.98
N PRO A 25 -10.16 -23.95 -16.06
CA PRO A 25 -10.54 -23.85 -14.65
C PRO A 25 -9.38 -23.43 -13.71
N ASP A 26 -8.13 -23.44 -14.18
CA ASP A 26 -6.97 -23.46 -13.29
C ASP A 26 -6.77 -22.18 -12.45
N ILE A 27 -6.81 -21.00 -13.08
CA ILE A 27 -6.62 -19.72 -12.37
C ILE A 27 -7.83 -19.43 -11.48
N ILE A 28 -9.05 -19.61 -11.99
CA ILE A 28 -10.27 -19.41 -11.20
C ILE A 28 -10.28 -20.27 -9.93
N TYR A 29 -9.86 -21.53 -10.03
CA TYR A 29 -9.79 -22.41 -8.87
C TYR A 29 -8.77 -21.89 -7.84
N LYS A 30 -7.57 -21.46 -8.29
CA LYS A 30 -6.56 -20.87 -7.38
C LYS A 30 -7.05 -19.59 -6.72
N ASP A 31 -7.67 -18.71 -7.49
CA ASP A 31 -8.22 -17.45 -6.98
C ASP A 31 -9.32 -17.71 -5.95
N ALA A 32 -10.20 -18.67 -6.19
CA ALA A 32 -11.24 -19.07 -5.24
C ALA A 32 -10.66 -19.61 -3.92
N VAL A 33 -9.63 -20.46 -4.00
CA VAL A 33 -8.96 -21.00 -2.80
C VAL A 33 -8.29 -19.87 -2.00
N ILE A 34 -7.57 -18.96 -2.66
CA ILE A 34 -6.90 -17.84 -1.99
C ILE A 34 -7.93 -16.87 -1.39
N ALA A 35 -8.98 -16.52 -2.15
CA ALA A 35 -10.03 -15.64 -1.66
C ALA A 35 -10.75 -16.22 -0.45
N PHE A 36 -11.05 -17.53 -0.47
CA PHE A 36 -11.67 -18.21 0.67
C PHE A 36 -10.72 -18.28 1.89
N ALA A 37 -9.43 -18.50 1.68
CA ALA A 37 -8.44 -18.47 2.76
C ALA A 37 -8.35 -17.07 3.41
N ILE A 38 -8.33 -16.00 2.60
CA ILE A 38 -8.36 -14.61 3.09
C ILE A 38 -9.66 -14.35 3.85
N PHE A 39 -10.80 -14.82 3.34
CA PHE A 39 -12.09 -14.67 4.01
C PHE A 39 -12.10 -15.34 5.39
N ILE A 40 -11.62 -16.58 5.50
CA ILE A 40 -11.48 -17.28 6.79
C ILE A 40 -10.56 -16.51 7.73
N LEU A 41 -9.42 -16.00 7.23
CA LEU A 41 -8.51 -15.19 8.03
C LEU A 41 -9.21 -13.95 8.59
N LEU A 42 -9.95 -13.20 7.77
CA LEU A 42 -10.68 -12.01 8.19
C LEU A 42 -11.77 -12.32 9.23
N VAL A 43 -12.55 -13.39 9.02
CA VAL A 43 -13.55 -13.86 10.00
C VAL A 43 -12.88 -14.27 11.31
N GLY A 44 -11.74 -14.97 11.23
CA GLY A 44 -10.95 -15.34 12.41
C GLY A 44 -10.42 -14.13 13.18
N LEU A 45 -9.88 -13.12 12.48
CA LEU A 45 -9.45 -11.87 13.10
C LEU A 45 -10.62 -11.15 13.77
N ALA A 46 -11.77 -11.06 13.10
CA ALA A 46 -12.96 -10.42 13.67
C ALA A 46 -13.50 -11.16 14.91
N ALA A 47 -13.52 -12.50 14.88
CA ALA A 47 -14.06 -13.31 15.96
C ALA A 47 -13.13 -13.45 17.18
N PHE A 48 -11.82 -13.48 16.98
CA PHE A 48 -10.85 -13.79 18.04
C PHE A 48 -9.94 -12.62 18.44
N VAL A 49 -9.73 -11.63 17.58
CA VAL A 49 -8.89 -10.45 17.87
C VAL A 49 -9.75 -9.22 18.15
N GLY A 50 -10.81 -9.03 17.37
CA GLY A 50 -11.71 -7.87 17.50
C GLY A 50 -11.03 -6.53 17.18
N VAL A 51 -11.68 -5.43 17.52
CA VAL A 51 -11.16 -4.07 17.43
C VAL A 51 -11.22 -3.46 18.84
N PRO A 52 -10.23 -2.65 19.26
CA PRO A 52 -10.32 -1.92 20.53
C PRO A 52 -11.57 -1.05 20.58
N ASP A 53 -12.29 -1.08 21.70
CA ASP A 53 -13.44 -0.21 21.90
C ASP A 53 -12.98 1.24 22.10
N GLU A 54 -13.56 2.16 21.35
CA GLU A 54 -13.40 3.61 21.56
C GLU A 54 -14.67 4.19 22.18
N PRO A 55 -14.57 5.19 23.08
CA PRO A 55 -15.74 5.81 23.65
C PRO A 55 -16.58 6.52 22.57
N PRO A 56 -17.89 6.70 22.81
CA PRO A 56 -18.70 7.58 21.98
C PRO A 56 -18.11 8.99 21.93
N ALA A 57 -18.16 9.63 20.76
CA ALA A 57 -17.63 10.98 20.59
C ALA A 57 -18.31 11.98 21.53
N ASP A 58 -17.53 12.59 22.42
CA ASP A 58 -17.96 13.66 23.32
C ASP A 58 -17.28 14.98 22.93
N PRO A 59 -18.03 15.98 22.42
CA PRO A 59 -17.45 17.27 22.04
C PRO A 59 -16.99 18.12 23.24
N SER A 60 -17.33 17.73 24.47
CA SER A 60 -16.89 18.39 25.70
C SER A 60 -15.61 17.79 26.30
N ASP A 61 -15.15 16.65 25.79
CA ASP A 61 -13.90 16.03 26.21
C ASP A 61 -12.71 16.50 25.35
N ALA A 62 -11.79 17.23 25.98
CA ALA A 62 -10.56 17.71 25.35
C ALA A 62 -9.35 16.78 25.60
N THR A 63 -9.54 15.65 26.29
CA THR A 63 -8.48 14.72 26.67
C THR A 63 -8.28 13.58 25.67
N TYR A 64 -9.27 13.31 24.80
CA TYR A 64 -9.15 12.36 23.70
C TYR A 64 -8.06 12.77 22.71
N VAL A 65 -7.15 11.85 22.41
CA VAL A 65 -6.07 12.08 21.44
C VAL A 65 -6.49 11.51 20.08
N PRO A 66 -6.91 12.31 19.09
CA PRO A 66 -7.34 11.78 17.81
C PRO A 66 -6.16 11.14 17.08
N ARG A 67 -6.14 9.80 17.03
CA ARG A 67 -5.13 9.02 16.31
C ARG A 67 -5.78 8.40 15.07
N PRO A 68 -5.14 8.50 13.90
CA PRO A 68 -5.65 7.83 12.71
C PRO A 68 -5.34 6.34 12.72
N GLU A 69 -6.02 5.62 11.84
CA GLU A 69 -5.84 4.19 11.61
C GLU A 69 -4.42 3.83 11.16
N TRP A 70 -4.03 2.57 11.39
CA TRP A 70 -2.65 2.09 11.21
C TRP A 70 -2.09 2.33 9.80
N TYR A 71 -2.94 2.25 8.77
CA TYR A 71 -2.56 2.49 7.37
C TYR A 71 -2.30 3.97 7.05
N PHE A 72 -2.61 4.90 7.96
CA PHE A 72 -2.32 6.33 7.84
C PHE A 72 -1.22 6.83 8.78
N LEU A 73 -0.66 5.98 9.65
CA LEU A 73 0.34 6.40 10.64
C LEU A 73 1.61 6.99 10.02
N PHE A 74 2.06 6.50 8.87
CA PHE A 74 3.21 7.09 8.17
C PHE A 74 2.95 8.54 7.76
N LEU A 75 1.73 8.83 7.30
CA LEU A 75 1.32 10.16 6.87
C LEU A 75 1.15 11.06 8.09
N PHE A 76 0.53 10.55 9.16
CA PHE A 76 0.43 11.25 10.43
C PHE A 76 1.80 11.68 10.98
N GLU A 77 2.79 10.79 10.98
CA GLU A 77 4.15 11.14 11.40
C GLU A 77 4.81 12.13 10.44
N LEU A 78 4.56 11.99 9.13
CA LEU A 78 5.06 12.91 8.12
C LEU A 78 4.54 14.34 8.35
N LEU A 79 3.26 14.50 8.70
CA LEU A 79 2.65 15.81 8.96
C LEU A 79 3.33 16.57 10.11
N LYS A 80 3.88 15.87 11.10
CA LYS A 80 4.61 16.51 12.22
C LYS A 80 5.83 17.31 11.76
N PHE A 81 6.37 17.03 10.57
CA PHE A 81 7.46 17.80 9.97
C PHE A 81 6.99 19.08 9.25
N PHE A 82 5.67 19.27 9.11
CA PHE A 82 5.06 20.43 8.43
C PHE A 82 4.09 21.19 9.37
N PRO A 83 4.58 21.79 10.48
CA PRO A 83 3.70 22.49 11.42
C PRO A 83 3.23 23.86 10.90
N GLY A 84 2.02 24.28 11.30
CA GLY A 84 1.52 25.63 11.09
C GLY A 84 1.20 25.92 9.62
N GLU A 85 1.65 27.06 9.11
CA GLU A 85 1.28 27.55 7.76
C GLU A 85 1.73 26.64 6.61
N ILE A 86 2.69 25.74 6.85
CA ILE A 86 3.18 24.78 5.85
C ILE A 86 2.47 23.42 5.89
N GLU A 87 1.46 23.24 6.74
CA GLU A 87 0.71 21.97 6.87
C GLU A 87 0.11 21.51 5.53
N PHE A 88 -0.34 22.45 4.70
CA PHE A 88 -0.86 22.17 3.36
C PHE A 88 0.16 21.44 2.46
N VAL A 89 1.46 21.62 2.72
CA VAL A 89 2.53 20.94 1.98
C VAL A 89 2.51 19.44 2.30
N GLY A 90 2.41 19.09 3.59
CA GLY A 90 2.37 17.70 4.05
C GLY A 90 1.06 16.99 3.72
N THR A 91 -0.07 17.71 3.72
CA THR A 91 -1.40 17.13 3.49
C THR A 91 -1.81 17.06 2.02
N VAL A 92 -1.41 18.04 1.19
CA VAL A 92 -1.86 18.14 -0.21
C VAL A 92 -0.70 17.97 -1.18
N ILE A 93 0.37 18.76 -1.04
CA ILE A 93 1.44 18.79 -2.05
C ILE A 93 2.19 17.46 -2.08
N VAL A 94 2.65 16.95 -0.94
CA VAL A 94 3.47 15.74 -0.90
C VAL A 94 2.70 14.51 -1.40
N PRO A 95 1.49 14.20 -0.91
CA PRO A 95 0.70 13.09 -1.44
C PRO A 95 0.32 13.29 -2.91
N GLY A 96 -0.08 14.51 -3.29
CA GLY A 96 -0.43 14.85 -4.68
C GLY A 96 0.74 14.66 -5.63
N ALA A 97 1.94 15.09 -5.24
CA ALA A 97 3.16 14.89 -6.02
C ALA A 97 3.51 13.40 -6.13
N ALA A 98 3.36 12.61 -5.07
CA ALA A 98 3.59 11.17 -5.11
C ALA A 98 2.66 10.46 -6.12
N VAL A 99 1.36 10.78 -6.08
CA VAL A 99 0.38 10.26 -7.06
C VAL A 99 0.73 10.72 -8.47
N LEU A 100 1.07 12.00 -8.66
CA LEU A 100 1.44 12.54 -9.96
C LEU A 100 2.68 11.85 -10.54
N VAL A 101 3.70 11.59 -9.72
CA VAL A 101 4.90 10.85 -10.13
C VAL A 101 4.56 9.42 -10.55
N LEU A 102 3.70 8.72 -9.79
CA LEU A 102 3.24 7.38 -10.17
C LEU A 102 2.41 7.39 -11.46
N PHE A 103 1.56 8.39 -11.64
CA PHE A 103 0.79 8.59 -12.86
C PHE A 103 1.68 8.88 -14.08
N LEU A 104 2.76 9.65 -13.88
CA LEU A 104 3.70 10.01 -14.92
C LEU A 104 4.79 8.94 -15.17
N LEU A 105 4.85 7.91 -14.34
CA LEU A 105 5.82 6.82 -14.43
C LEU A 105 5.92 6.15 -15.81
N PRO A 106 4.82 5.83 -16.54
CA PRO A 106 4.92 5.26 -17.89
C PRO A 106 5.53 6.21 -18.93
N PHE A 107 5.52 7.52 -18.70
CA PHE A 107 6.05 8.50 -19.66
C PHE A 107 7.56 8.66 -19.55
N PHE A 108 8.11 8.54 -18.34
CA PHE A 108 9.54 8.72 -18.09
C PHE A 108 10.31 7.40 -17.96
N ASP A 109 9.69 6.30 -17.49
CA ASP A 109 10.33 4.98 -17.51
C ASP A 109 9.99 4.20 -18.79
N ARG A 110 10.70 4.54 -19.86
CA ARG A 110 10.55 3.92 -21.20
C ARG A 110 11.46 2.72 -21.42
N ARG A 111 12.05 2.14 -20.37
CA ARG A 111 13.00 1.02 -20.51
C ARG A 111 12.32 -0.21 -21.08
N ARG A 112 13.04 -0.94 -21.95
CA ARG A 112 12.55 -2.21 -22.55
C ARG A 112 12.39 -3.32 -21.51
N ALA A 113 13.20 -3.30 -20.45
CA ALA A 113 13.10 -4.25 -19.35
C ALA A 113 11.83 -3.96 -18.54
N ARG A 114 10.90 -4.92 -18.50
CA ARG A 114 9.63 -4.79 -17.75
C ARG A 114 9.69 -5.39 -16.35
N HIS A 115 10.60 -6.35 -16.13
CA HIS A 115 10.77 -6.99 -14.84
C HIS A 115 11.36 -6.00 -13.82
N PRO A 116 10.84 -5.90 -12.58
CA PRO A 116 11.36 -4.98 -11.55
C PRO A 116 12.87 -5.13 -11.30
N LEU A 117 13.37 -6.37 -11.22
CA LEU A 117 14.81 -6.62 -11.07
C LEU A 117 15.67 -6.08 -12.24
N GLY A 118 15.08 -5.85 -13.42
CA GLY A 118 15.75 -5.21 -14.55
C GLY A 118 15.70 -3.68 -14.54
N ARG A 119 15.10 -3.07 -13.51
CA ARG A 119 14.90 -1.62 -13.36
C ARG A 119 15.43 -1.14 -11.99
N PRO A 120 16.73 -1.29 -11.70
CA PRO A 120 17.29 -1.08 -10.36
C PRO A 120 16.98 0.30 -9.78
N TRP A 121 17.00 1.35 -10.61
CA TRP A 121 16.67 2.70 -10.15
C TRP A 121 15.19 2.90 -9.79
N ALA A 122 14.27 2.41 -10.62
CA ALA A 122 12.83 2.58 -10.36
C ALA A 122 12.39 1.70 -9.19
N SER A 123 12.84 0.44 -9.17
CA SER A 123 12.57 -0.47 -8.07
C SER A 123 13.26 -0.03 -6.78
N GLY A 124 14.49 0.46 -6.84
CA GLY A 124 15.20 1.01 -5.68
C GLY A 124 14.47 2.22 -5.09
N ALA A 125 14.00 3.16 -5.94
CA ALA A 125 13.21 4.30 -5.49
C ALA A 125 11.89 3.86 -4.83
N MET A 126 11.15 2.93 -5.44
CA MET A 126 9.91 2.42 -4.86
C MET A 126 10.16 1.71 -3.53
N THR A 127 11.20 0.88 -3.44
CA THR A 127 11.60 0.23 -2.18
C THR A 127 11.97 1.25 -1.12
N ALA A 128 12.71 2.31 -1.46
CA ALA A 128 13.04 3.38 -0.52
C ALA A 128 11.80 4.09 0.02
N VAL A 129 10.79 4.35 -0.83
CA VAL A 129 9.50 4.91 -0.40
C VAL A 129 8.80 3.98 0.58
N VAL A 130 8.72 2.68 0.27
CA VAL A 130 8.09 1.69 1.17
C VAL A 130 8.83 1.61 2.52
N VAL A 131 10.16 1.58 2.50
CA VAL A 131 10.98 1.57 3.73
C VAL A 131 10.76 2.85 4.53
N ALA A 132 10.67 4.01 3.88
CA ALA A 132 10.35 5.27 4.55
C ALA A 132 8.96 5.25 5.19
N MET A 133 7.94 4.73 4.48
CA MET A 133 6.59 4.57 5.04
C MET A 133 6.59 3.68 6.27
N ILE A 134 7.27 2.52 6.21
CA ILE A 134 7.41 1.61 7.35
C ILE A 134 8.12 2.30 8.52
N GLY A 135 9.24 2.99 8.25
CA GLY A 135 9.99 3.72 9.27
C GLY A 135 9.16 4.81 9.96
N LEU A 136 8.39 5.57 9.18
CA LEU A 136 7.48 6.59 9.70
C LEU A 136 6.33 5.97 10.50
N THR A 137 5.72 4.88 10.04
CA THR A 137 4.69 4.15 10.79
C THR A 137 5.22 3.65 12.15
N VAL A 138 6.41 3.03 12.16
CA VAL A 138 7.05 2.56 13.40
C VAL A 138 7.35 3.72 14.34
N ARG A 139 7.86 4.83 13.81
CA ARG A 139 8.11 6.04 14.60
C ARG A 139 6.83 6.65 15.16
N ALA A 140 5.74 6.70 14.38
CA ALA A 140 4.44 7.15 14.87
C ALA A 140 3.94 6.26 16.01
N ALA A 141 4.05 4.93 15.85
CA ALA A 141 3.65 3.98 16.88
C ALA A 141 4.47 4.12 18.17
N ALA A 142 5.78 4.39 18.06
CA ALA A 142 6.68 4.51 19.21
C ALA A 142 6.57 5.86 19.95
N THR A 143 6.25 6.94 19.24
CA THR A 143 6.25 8.31 19.81
C THR A 143 4.88 8.80 20.25
N THR A 144 3.80 8.18 19.76
CA THR A 144 2.44 8.61 20.09
C THR A 144 1.96 7.86 21.33
N PRO A 145 1.59 8.54 22.42
CA PRO A 145 1.17 7.89 23.66
C PRO A 145 -0.11 7.07 23.47
N PRO A 146 -0.26 5.93 24.18
CA PRO A 146 -1.49 5.14 24.16
C PRO A 146 -2.65 5.95 24.73
N GLN A 147 -3.87 5.61 24.31
CA GLN A 147 -5.07 6.27 24.83
C GLN A 147 -5.20 6.02 26.34
N PRO A 148 -5.49 7.06 27.15
CA PRO A 148 -5.75 6.90 28.59
C PRO A 148 -6.89 5.90 28.88
N GLU A 149 -7.91 5.89 28.02
CA GLU A 149 -9.11 5.08 28.17
C GLU A 149 -8.88 3.60 27.87
N ALA A 150 -7.92 3.30 26.99
CA ALA A 150 -7.49 1.92 26.72
C ALA A 150 -6.78 1.25 27.91
N LEU A 151 -6.38 2.02 28.93
CA LEU A 151 -5.74 1.52 30.16
C LEU A 151 -6.75 1.27 31.28
N GLY A 152 -7.96 1.83 31.20
CA GLY A 152 -9.01 1.71 32.23
C GLY A 152 -9.96 0.53 32.06
N SER A 153 -9.89 -0.20 30.94
CA SER A 153 -10.76 -1.33 30.61
C SER A 153 -10.13 -2.71 30.89
N ARG A 154 -9.07 -2.78 31.70
CA ARG A 154 -8.48 -4.04 32.20
C ARG A 154 -8.86 -4.32 33.65
#